data_AF-A0A416AAY2-F1
#
_entry.id   AF-A0A416AAY2-F1
#
_cell.length_a   1.000
_cell.length_b   1.000
_cell.length_c   1.000
_cell.angle_alpha   90.00
_cell.angle_beta   90.00
_cell.angle_gamma   90.00
#
_symmetry.space_group_name_H-M   'P 1'
#
loop_
_entity.id
_entity.type
_entity.pdbx_description
1 polymer ?
#
loop_
_entity_poly.entity_id
_entity_poly.type
_entity_poly.pdbx_seq_one_letter_code
_entity_poly.pdbx_strand_id
1 'polypeptide(L)'
;MAKIYYNSKIAKIVTFLADFATVMLFGAVFTEHSELSSRTKYHEAVHVEQYQTLFTAGLALALGIVFTCFAFDKFGWWMLALIAIPLLLYYAWYLIEYLIWFFITLARQKGRKWKEAHDKAYYAIAFEREAHDLENEYRKPCNERKYASSFSFLKYY
;
A
#
# COMPACT_ATOMS: atom_id res chain seq x y z
N MET A 1 9.01 3.86 12.69
CA MET A 1 10.05 4.06 11.66
C MET A 1 10.12 2.78 10.84
N ALA A 2 9.88 2.84 9.53
CA ALA A 2 9.81 1.67 8.66
C ALA A 2 11.17 0.95 8.58
N LYS A 3 11.15 -0.39 8.50
CA LYS A 3 12.37 -1.18 8.24
C LYS A 3 12.75 -1.04 6.77
N ILE A 4 13.94 -0.50 6.50
CA ILE A 4 14.44 -0.27 5.14
C ILE A 4 15.63 -1.20 4.87
N TYR A 5 15.54 -1.96 3.79
CA TYR A 5 16.59 -2.86 3.31
C TYR A 5 17.22 -2.28 2.03
N TYR A 6 18.43 -1.74 2.18
CA TYR A 6 19.22 -1.16 1.08
C TYR A 6 19.96 -2.24 0.27
N ASN A 7 20.29 -1.94 -0.98
CA ASN A 7 20.97 -2.86 -1.90
C ASN A 7 20.29 -4.25 -1.99
N SER A 8 18.96 -4.30 -1.89
CA SER A 8 18.24 -5.55 -1.78
C SER A 8 18.17 -6.28 -3.14
N LYS A 9 18.50 -7.58 -3.16
CA LYS A 9 18.27 -8.43 -4.33
C LYS A 9 16.78 -8.61 -4.62
N ILE A 10 15.93 -8.56 -3.58
CA ILE A 10 14.47 -8.62 -3.72
C ILE A 10 13.99 -7.36 -4.43
N ALA A 11 14.55 -6.19 -4.10
CA ALA A 11 14.26 -4.96 -4.83
C ALA A 11 14.57 -5.18 -6.31
N LYS A 12 15.81 -5.53 -6.68
CA LYS A 12 16.22 -5.76 -8.09
C LYS A 12 15.31 -6.68 -8.91
N ILE A 13 14.72 -7.71 -8.30
CA ILE A 13 13.82 -8.63 -9.01
C ILE A 13 12.45 -7.99 -9.24
N VAL A 14 11.93 -7.27 -8.24
CA VAL A 14 10.59 -6.66 -8.27
C VAL A 14 10.59 -5.36 -9.08
N THR A 15 11.63 -4.55 -8.96
CA THR A 15 11.87 -3.29 -9.68
C THR A 15 12.25 -3.51 -11.14
N PHE A 16 12.80 -4.67 -11.51
CA PHE A 16 12.98 -5.02 -12.92
C PHE A 16 11.63 -5.18 -13.67
N LEU A 17 10.56 -5.52 -12.94
CA LEU A 17 9.22 -5.75 -13.50
C LEU A 17 8.35 -4.48 -13.53
N ALA A 18 8.67 -3.48 -12.72
CA ALA A 18 7.95 -2.22 -12.62
C ALA A 18 8.98 -1.11 -12.40
N ASP A 19 8.94 -0.06 -13.22
CA ASP A 19 9.94 1.03 -13.43
C ASP A 19 10.28 1.90 -12.18
N PHE A 20 10.16 1.33 -10.98
CA PHE A 20 10.37 1.92 -9.67
C PHE A 20 11.62 1.31 -9.03
N ALA A 21 12.43 2.11 -8.32
CA ALA A 21 13.66 1.63 -7.66
C ALA A 21 13.48 1.25 -6.17
N THR A 22 12.29 1.50 -5.61
CA THR A 22 11.92 1.26 -4.21
C THR A 22 10.52 0.67 -4.14
N VAL A 23 10.31 -0.30 -3.25
CA VAL A 23 9.03 -1.00 -3.10
C VAL A 23 8.77 -1.35 -1.63
N MET A 24 7.53 -1.16 -1.18
CA MET A 24 7.05 -1.64 0.11
C MET A 24 6.41 -3.02 -0.02
N LEU A 25 6.99 -4.01 0.68
CA LEU A 25 6.48 -5.38 0.77
C LEU A 25 6.29 -5.79 2.24
N PHE A 26 5.06 -6.16 2.60
CA PHE A 26 4.63 -6.62 3.92
C PHE A 26 5.08 -5.70 5.07
N GLY A 27 5.00 -4.38 4.86
CA GLY A 27 5.41 -3.36 5.84
C GLY A 27 6.93 -3.15 5.94
N ALA A 28 7.71 -3.76 5.05
CA ALA A 28 9.14 -3.50 4.91
C ALA A 28 9.44 -2.83 3.56
N VAL A 29 10.35 -1.86 3.58
CA VAL A 29 10.75 -1.11 2.39
C VAL A 29 12.03 -1.71 1.84
N PHE A 30 12.05 -2.06 0.56
CA PHE A 30 13.21 -2.58 -0.14
C PHE A 30 13.62 -1.61 -1.23
N THR A 31 14.91 -1.30 -1.32
CA THR A 31 15.41 -0.37 -2.34
C THR A 31 16.71 -0.89 -2.96
N GLU A 32 16.92 -0.54 -4.23
CA GLU A 32 18.19 -0.75 -4.91
C GLU A 32 19.26 0.27 -4.51
N HIS A 33 18.84 1.43 -4.00
CA HIS A 33 19.77 2.49 -3.64
C HIS A 33 20.56 2.14 -2.38
N SER A 34 21.76 2.72 -2.26
CA SER A 34 22.57 2.67 -1.03
C SER A 34 22.00 3.58 0.06
N GLU A 35 21.26 4.61 -0.33
CA GLU A 35 20.58 5.54 0.56
C GLU A 35 19.28 6.07 -0.08
N LEU A 36 18.33 6.46 0.77
CA LEU A 36 17.08 7.08 0.35
C LEU A 36 17.02 8.52 0.84
N SER A 37 16.47 9.40 0.00
CA SER A 37 16.17 10.77 0.39
C SER A 37 15.17 10.80 1.56
N SER A 38 15.24 11.83 2.40
CA SER A 38 14.28 12.00 3.50
C SER A 38 12.84 12.07 3.01
N ARG A 39 12.59 12.68 1.84
CA ARG A 39 11.27 12.72 1.20
C ARG A 39 10.76 11.31 0.90
N THR A 40 11.58 10.49 0.23
CA THR A 40 11.23 9.10 -0.09
C THR A 40 11.00 8.27 1.16
N LYS A 41 11.81 8.46 2.21
CA LYS A 41 11.61 7.77 3.50
C LYS A 41 10.26 8.11 4.14
N TYR A 42 9.81 9.37 4.05
CA TYR A 42 8.50 9.77 4.56
C TYR A 42 7.36 9.20 3.70
N HIS A 43 7.52 9.25 2.38
CA HIS A 43 6.56 8.66 1.44
C HIS A 43 6.35 7.15 1.71
N GLU A 44 7.43 6.38 1.77
CA GLU A 44 7.37 4.94 2.04
C GLU A 44 6.90 4.61 3.46
N ALA A 45 7.18 5.49 4.44
CA ALA A 45 6.66 5.32 5.80
C ALA A 45 5.13 5.41 5.84
N VAL A 46 4.51 6.24 4.99
CA VAL A 46 3.04 6.30 4.87
C VAL A 46 2.49 4.95 4.38
N HIS A 47 3.08 4.35 3.35
CA HIS A 47 2.66 3.03 2.86
C HIS A 47 2.80 1.93 3.92
N VAL A 48 3.83 2.02 4.77
CA VAL A 48 4.00 1.08 5.88
C VAL A 48 2.89 1.24 6.93
N GLU A 49 2.52 2.47 7.28
CA GLU A 49 1.40 2.73 8.22
C GLU A 49 0.04 2.30 7.62
N GLN A 50 -0.18 2.56 6.33
CA GLN A 50 -1.37 2.08 5.60
C GLN A 50 -1.44 0.54 5.58
N TYR A 51 -0.30 -0.13 5.32
CA TYR A 51 -0.21 -1.58 5.37
C TYR A 51 -0.52 -2.11 6.77
N GLN A 52 0.06 -1.53 7.83
CA GLN A 52 -0.21 -1.94 9.21
C GLN A 52 -1.68 -1.72 9.61
N THR A 53 -2.28 -0.63 9.16
CA THR A 53 -3.71 -0.35 9.35
C THR A 53 -4.57 -1.45 8.74
N LEU A 54 -4.36 -1.77 7.45
CA LEU A 54 -5.13 -2.80 6.77
C LEU A 54 -4.79 -4.22 7.23
N PHE A 55 -3.56 -4.49 7.64
CA PHE A 55 -3.19 -5.76 8.26
C PHE A 55 -3.99 -5.97 9.56
N THR A 56 -4.06 -4.94 10.41
CA THR A 56 -4.79 -4.99 11.69
C THR A 56 -6.29 -5.16 11.45
N ALA A 57 -6.85 -4.41 10.50
CA ALA A 57 -8.26 -4.54 10.11
C ALA A 57 -8.58 -5.93 9.54
N GLY A 58 -7.71 -6.43 8.65
CA GLY A 58 -7.82 -7.76 8.06
C GLY A 58 -7.69 -8.88 9.09
N LEU A 59 -6.85 -8.70 10.11
CA LEU A 59 -6.71 -9.65 11.21
C LEU A 59 -7.99 -9.70 12.06
N ALA A 60 -8.53 -8.53 12.42
CA ALA A 60 -9.79 -8.44 13.14
C ALA A 60 -10.95 -9.10 12.36
N LEU A 61 -11.00 -8.88 11.04
CA LEU A 61 -11.97 -9.52 10.15
C LEU A 61 -11.79 -11.05 10.11
N ALA A 62 -10.56 -11.52 9.92
CA ALA A 62 -10.25 -12.95 9.88
C ALA A 62 -10.64 -13.65 11.20
N LEU A 63 -10.32 -13.04 12.35
CA LEU A 63 -10.71 -13.56 13.66
C LEU A 63 -12.23 -13.58 13.83
N GLY A 64 -12.93 -12.52 13.41
CA GLY A 64 -14.39 -12.47 13.43
C GLY A 64 -15.03 -13.62 12.64
N ILE A 65 -14.49 -13.91 11.44
CA ILE A 65 -14.91 -15.06 10.63
C ILE A 65 -14.63 -16.37 11.35
N VAL A 66 -13.43 -16.55 11.91
CA VAL A 66 -13.06 -17.76 12.65
C VAL A 66 -14.01 -18.03 13.82
N PHE A 67 -14.27 -17.02 14.66
CA PHE A 67 -15.18 -17.17 15.80
C PHE A 67 -16.61 -17.45 15.38
N THR A 68 -17.07 -16.81 14.29
CA THR A 68 -18.39 -17.08 13.71
C THR A 68 -18.48 -18.53 13.23
N CYS A 69 -17.48 -19.00 12.49
CA CYS A 69 -17.39 -20.38 12.02
C CYS A 69 -17.41 -21.40 13.16
N PHE A 70 -16.69 -21.14 14.26
CA PHE A 70 -16.73 -21.99 15.44
C PHE A 70 -18.11 -22.00 16.12
N ALA A 71 -18.80 -20.85 16.19
CA ALA A 71 -20.15 -20.79 16.76
C ALA A 71 -21.20 -21.59 15.98
N PHE A 72 -20.95 -21.88 14.70
CA PHE A 72 -21.84 -22.67 13.83
C PHE A 72 -21.28 -24.05 13.47
N ASP A 73 -20.27 -24.55 14.18
CA ASP A 73 -19.60 -25.84 13.93
C ASP A 73 -19.09 -26.00 12.48
N LYS A 74 -18.70 -24.89 11.85
CA LYS A 74 -18.15 -24.83 10.49
C LYS A 74 -16.64 -24.69 10.54
N PHE A 75 -15.94 -25.76 10.91
CA PHE A 75 -14.47 -25.77 10.96
C PHE A 75 -13.84 -26.72 9.93
N GLY A 76 -12.64 -26.39 9.48
CA GLY A 76 -11.89 -27.22 8.55
C GLY A 76 -10.57 -26.59 8.11
N TRP A 77 -9.74 -27.36 7.41
CA TRP A 77 -8.43 -26.91 6.91
C TRP A 77 -8.50 -25.66 6.03
N TRP A 78 -9.63 -25.42 5.37
CA TRP A 78 -9.87 -24.21 4.58
C TRP A 78 -9.70 -22.93 5.40
N MET A 79 -9.93 -22.96 6.73
CA MET A 79 -9.79 -21.78 7.60
C MET A 79 -8.35 -21.28 7.67
N LEU A 80 -7.35 -22.12 7.36
CA LEU A 80 -5.96 -21.65 7.22
C LEU A 80 -5.83 -20.59 6.13
N ALA A 81 -6.67 -20.62 5.09
CA ALA A 81 -6.68 -19.60 4.04
C ALA A 81 -7.06 -18.20 4.58
N LEU A 82 -7.70 -18.10 5.74
CA LEU A 82 -8.06 -16.81 6.35
C LEU A 82 -6.83 -15.99 6.76
N ILE A 83 -5.66 -16.61 6.93
CA ILE A 83 -4.39 -15.88 7.14
C ILE A 83 -4.03 -14.98 5.96
N ALA A 84 -4.53 -15.30 4.76
CA ALA A 84 -4.30 -14.50 3.57
C ALA A 84 -4.99 -13.14 3.67
N ILE A 85 -6.09 -13.00 4.44
CA ILE A 85 -6.84 -11.75 4.59
C ILE A 85 -5.94 -10.61 5.11
N PRO A 86 -5.34 -10.69 6.32
CA PRO A 86 -4.47 -9.61 6.81
C PRO A 86 -3.24 -9.37 5.93
N LEU A 87 -2.71 -10.41 5.28
CA LEU A 87 -1.51 -10.30 4.45
C LEU A 87 -1.79 -9.61 3.10
N LEU A 88 -2.96 -9.84 2.50
CA LEU A 88 -3.28 -9.43 1.14
C LEU A 88 -4.25 -8.25 1.06
N LEU A 89 -4.94 -7.88 2.14
CA LEU A 89 -5.98 -6.83 2.11
C LEU A 89 -5.45 -5.50 1.56
N TYR A 90 -4.25 -5.08 1.98
CA TYR A 90 -3.60 -3.88 1.46
C TYR A 90 -3.41 -3.94 -0.07
N TYR A 91 -2.85 -5.04 -0.57
CA TYR A 91 -2.56 -5.22 -1.98
C TYR A 91 -3.82 -5.34 -2.82
N ALA A 92 -4.83 -6.05 -2.32
CA ALA A 92 -6.13 -6.18 -2.96
C ALA A 92 -6.80 -4.81 -3.09
N TRP A 93 -6.81 -4.02 -2.01
CA TRP A 93 -7.36 -2.67 -2.01
C TRP A 93 -6.64 -1.77 -3.01
N TYR A 94 -5.30 -1.72 -2.93
CA TYR A 94 -4.47 -0.95 -3.85
C TYR A 94 -4.74 -1.32 -5.32
N LEU A 95 -4.78 -2.62 -5.64
CA LEU A 95 -5.03 -3.11 -6.99
C LEU A 95 -6.43 -2.77 -7.49
N ILE A 96 -7.47 -2.91 -6.65
CA ILE A 96 -8.84 -2.58 -7.02
C ILE A 96 -8.96 -1.09 -7.35
N GLU A 97 -8.41 -0.21 -6.52
CA GLU A 97 -8.39 1.23 -6.80
C GLU A 97 -7.70 1.56 -8.11
N TYR A 98 -6.50 0.99 -8.29
CA TYR A 98 -5.73 1.17 -9.50
C TYR A 98 -6.55 0.77 -10.74
N LEU A 99 -7.19 -0.41 -10.72
CA LEU A 99 -7.99 -0.90 -11.84
C LEU A 99 -9.20 0.00 -12.11
N ILE A 100 -9.91 0.46 -11.08
CA ILE A 100 -11.05 1.38 -11.22
C ILE A 100 -10.60 2.66 -11.92
N TRP A 101 -9.55 3.32 -11.42
CA TRP A 101 -9.04 4.56 -12.01
C TRP A 101 -8.46 4.36 -13.40
N PHE A 102 -7.82 3.22 -13.64
CA PHE A 102 -7.26 2.86 -14.94
C PHE A 102 -8.36 2.70 -15.99
N PHE A 103 -9.43 1.95 -15.68
CA PHE A 103 -10.56 1.79 -16.61
C PHE A 103 -11.34 3.09 -16.82
N ILE A 104 -11.55 3.89 -15.78
CA ILE A 104 -12.17 5.22 -15.91
C ILE A 104 -11.32 6.12 -16.83
N THR A 105 -10.01 6.14 -16.63
CA THR A 105 -9.10 6.98 -17.43
C THR A 105 -9.05 6.50 -18.88
N LEU A 106 -8.96 5.18 -19.10
CA LEU A 106 -9.01 4.59 -20.45
C LEU A 106 -10.33 4.91 -21.17
N ALA A 107 -11.47 4.81 -20.48
CA ALA A 107 -12.77 5.12 -21.07
C ALA A 107 -12.92 6.61 -21.45
N ARG A 108 -12.27 7.51 -20.69
CA ARG A 108 -12.31 8.96 -20.95
C ARG A 108 -11.34 9.41 -22.04
N GLN A 109 -10.24 8.69 -22.27
CA GLN A 109 -9.28 9.03 -23.30
C GLN A 109 -9.73 8.51 -24.68
N LYS A 110 -10.03 9.44 -25.61
CA LYS A 110 -10.33 9.13 -27.02
C LYS A 110 -9.12 8.67 -27.86
N GLY A 111 -8.01 8.28 -27.21
CA GLY A 111 -6.82 7.71 -27.83
C GLY A 111 -6.13 6.74 -26.88
N ARG A 112 -5.63 5.60 -27.39
CA ARG A 112 -5.01 4.55 -26.57
C ARG A 112 -3.58 4.91 -26.21
N LYS A 113 -3.40 5.74 -25.18
CA LYS A 113 -2.10 5.96 -24.54
C LYS A 113 -2.07 5.32 -23.16
N TRP A 114 -1.74 4.02 -23.16
CA TRP A 114 -1.67 3.18 -21.96
C TRP A 114 -0.80 3.77 -20.85
N LYS A 115 0.32 4.41 -21.21
CA LYS A 115 1.24 5.03 -20.24
C LYS A 115 0.59 6.22 -19.51
N GLU A 116 -0.07 7.12 -20.23
CA GLU A 116 -0.74 8.27 -19.62
C GLU A 116 -1.92 7.84 -18.74
N ALA A 117 -2.60 6.75 -19.10
CA ALA A 117 -3.67 6.18 -18.27
C ALA A 117 -3.13 5.52 -17.00
N HIS A 118 -2.00 4.81 -17.09
CA HIS A 118 -1.31 4.24 -15.94
C HIS A 118 -0.87 5.32 -14.95
N ASP A 119 -0.16 6.35 -15.41
CA ASP A 119 0.34 7.42 -14.56
C ASP A 119 -0.82 8.11 -13.83
N LYS A 120 -1.87 8.50 -14.55
CA LYS A 120 -3.06 9.13 -13.95
C LYS A 120 -3.77 8.23 -12.95
N ALA A 121 -3.87 6.93 -13.24
CA ALA A 121 -4.52 5.99 -12.35
C ALA A 121 -3.72 5.82 -11.06
N TYR A 122 -2.40 5.68 -11.18
CA TYR A 122 -1.48 5.57 -10.05
C TYR A 122 -1.59 6.76 -9.10
N TYR A 123 -1.48 7.99 -9.62
CA TYR A 123 -1.58 9.21 -8.79
C TYR A 123 -2.98 9.48 -8.22
N ALA A 124 -4.02 8.78 -8.70
CA ALA A 124 -5.39 8.95 -8.21
C ALA A 124 -5.74 8.03 -7.02
N ILE A 125 -4.94 6.99 -6.78
CA ILE A 125 -5.09 6.05 -5.66
C ILE A 125 -5.04 6.83 -4.34
N ALA A 126 -5.96 6.53 -3.42
CA ALA A 126 -6.07 7.23 -2.14
C ALA A 126 -4.77 7.12 -1.32
N PHE A 127 -4.14 5.94 -1.36
CA PHE A 127 -2.87 5.69 -0.69
C PHE A 127 -1.71 6.55 -1.23
N GLU A 128 -1.59 6.66 -2.55
CA GLU A 128 -0.56 7.48 -3.21
C GLU A 128 -0.79 8.97 -2.94
N ARG A 129 -2.05 9.42 -2.96
CA ARG A 129 -2.41 10.81 -2.65
C ARG A 129 -2.03 11.17 -1.21
N GLU A 130 -2.27 10.28 -0.26
CA GLU A 130 -1.84 10.48 1.11
C GLU A 130 -0.31 10.54 1.25
N ALA A 131 0.39 9.61 0.61
CA ALA A 131 1.83 9.54 0.66
C ALA A 131 2.46 10.82 0.09
N HIS A 132 1.94 11.33 -1.04
CA HIS A 132 2.39 12.59 -1.62
C HIS A 132 2.06 13.84 -0.79
N ASP A 133 0.92 13.86 -0.10
CA ASP A 133 0.57 14.99 0.78
C ASP A 133 1.51 15.07 2.00
N LEU A 134 1.96 13.93 2.51
CA LEU A 134 2.77 13.85 3.73
C LEU A 134 4.29 13.76 3.46
N GLU A 135 4.71 13.48 2.23
CA GLU A 135 6.14 13.29 1.89
C GLU A 135 7.00 14.52 2.15
N ASN A 136 6.40 15.73 2.26
CA ASN A 136 7.11 16.99 2.49
C ASN A 136 7.13 17.40 3.97
N GLU A 137 6.48 16.65 4.86
CA GLU A 137 6.45 16.91 6.30
C GLU A 137 7.86 16.83 6.94
N TYR A 138 8.82 16.12 6.31
CA TYR A 138 10.21 16.09 6.76
C TYR A 138 10.86 17.49 6.87
N ARG A 139 10.37 18.48 6.10
CA ARG A 139 10.88 19.85 6.11
C ARG A 139 10.43 20.64 7.34
N LYS A 140 9.35 20.22 8.01
CA LYS A 140 8.81 20.94 9.16
C LYS A 140 9.57 20.59 10.44
N PRO A 141 9.56 21.47 11.45
CA PRO A 141 10.02 21.16 12.79
C PRO A 141 9.23 19.96 13.37
N CYS A 142 9.88 19.12 14.19
CA CYS A 142 9.31 17.84 14.63
C CYS A 142 7.95 17.93 15.34
N ASN A 143 7.68 19.04 16.04
CA ASN A 143 6.43 19.32 16.75
C ASN A 143 5.26 19.66 15.82
N GLU A 144 5.53 20.05 14.57
CA GLU A 144 4.51 20.46 13.60
C GLU A 144 4.29 19.40 12.49
N ARG A 145 5.07 18.31 12.52
CA ARG A 145 5.00 17.24 11.52
C ARG A 145 3.70 16.47 11.64
N LYS A 146 3.02 16.31 10.50
CA LYS A 146 1.92 15.37 10.37
C LYS A 146 2.45 14.01 9.93
N TYR A 147 1.81 12.96 10.42
CA TYR A 147 2.09 11.59 10.04
C TYR A 147 0.79 10.92 9.60
N ALA A 148 0.90 9.86 8.82
CA ALA A 148 -0.25 9.02 8.52
C ALA A 148 -0.76 8.40 9.82
N SER A 149 -2.08 8.27 9.94
CA SER A 149 -2.73 7.62 11.06
C SER A 149 -3.71 6.57 10.54
N SER A 150 -4.19 5.71 11.43
CA SER A 150 -5.12 4.64 11.04
C SER A 150 -6.32 5.21 10.29
N PHE A 151 -6.51 4.75 9.05
CA PHE A 151 -7.59 5.14 8.15
C PHE A 151 -7.59 6.61 7.68
N SER A 152 -6.50 7.36 7.85
CA SER A 152 -6.44 8.75 7.37
C SER A 152 -6.53 8.87 5.84
N PHE A 153 -6.15 7.82 5.10
CA PHE A 153 -6.33 7.74 3.64
C PHE A 153 -7.79 7.84 3.19
N LEU A 154 -8.77 7.55 4.07
CA LEU A 154 -10.19 7.61 3.70
C LEU A 154 -10.65 9.03 3.31
N LYS A 155 -9.93 10.07 3.72
CA LYS A 155 -10.25 11.47 3.34
C LYS A 155 -10.02 11.77 1.85
N TYR A 156 -9.39 10.85 1.11
CA TYR A 156 -9.08 11.02 -0.32
C TYR A 156 -10.13 10.41 -1.26
N TYR A 157 -11.17 9.75 -0.74
CA TYR A 157 -12.36 9.38 -1.49
C TYR A 157 -13.31 10.57 -1.67
#